data_AF-A0A4Q2UCE7-F1
#
_entry.id   AF-A0A4Q2UCE7-F1
#
_cell.length_a   1.000
_cell.length_b   1.000
_cell.length_c   1.000
_cell.angle_alpha   90.00
_cell.angle_beta   90.00
_cell.angle_gamma   90.00
#
_symmetry.space_group_name_H-M   'P 1'
#
loop_
_entity.id
_entity.type
_entity.pdbx_description
1 polymer ?
#
loop_
_entity_poly.entity_id
_entity_poly.type
_entity_poly.pdbx_seq_one_letter_code
_entity_poly.pdbx_strand_id
1 'polypeptide(L)'
;MTRTAKAAGCAAALILAATAQAWAASYEFLAAPETDLNRVYRLDKATGEMGACQYGLSENTVGVTLCYPPGEGGGAQSQSEYALIASRHDREGGVFRVDVRTGTMSICYVLNQTVVCTPPGK
;
A
#
# COMPACT_ATOMS: atom_id res chain seq x y z
N MET A 1 18.26 20.61 -61.60
CA MET A 1 19.09 20.43 -60.39
C MET A 1 19.14 21.80 -59.72
N THR A 2 18.70 22.07 -58.49
CA THR A 2 18.96 21.35 -57.22
C THR A 2 17.92 21.81 -56.16
N ARG A 3 17.50 20.91 -55.27
CA ARG A 3 16.60 21.16 -54.12
C ARG A 3 17.35 21.84 -52.95
N THR A 4 16.55 22.27 -51.94
CA THR A 4 16.82 22.41 -50.48
C THR A 4 17.15 23.82 -49.97
N ALA A 5 16.70 24.26 -48.78
CA ALA A 5 16.19 23.52 -47.62
C ALA A 5 15.13 24.31 -46.82
N LYS A 6 14.07 23.63 -46.37
CA LYS A 6 13.29 24.01 -45.18
C LYS A 6 14.06 23.49 -43.96
N ALA A 7 14.48 24.38 -43.06
CA ALA A 7 15.02 24.00 -41.77
C ALA A 7 14.41 24.91 -40.70
N ALA A 8 13.15 24.63 -40.35
CA ALA A 8 12.46 25.25 -39.23
C ALA A 8 11.81 24.15 -38.39
N GLY A 9 12.15 24.12 -37.10
CA GLY A 9 11.37 23.45 -36.07
C GLY A 9 11.69 21.97 -35.84
N CYS A 10 12.79 21.67 -35.15
CA CYS A 10 12.94 20.35 -34.50
C CYS A 10 13.61 20.37 -33.11
N ALA A 11 14.02 21.53 -32.57
CA ALA A 11 14.81 21.56 -31.33
C ALA A 11 14.01 21.75 -30.02
N ALA A 12 12.69 21.99 -30.06
CA ALA A 12 11.93 22.41 -28.87
C ALA A 12 11.05 21.32 -28.21
N ALA A 13 11.06 20.07 -28.70
CA ALA A 13 10.09 19.04 -28.29
C ALA A 13 10.59 18.03 -27.22
N LEU A 14 11.80 18.19 -26.66
CA LEU A 14 12.44 17.13 -25.86
C LEU A 14 12.49 17.33 -24.33
N ILE A 15 11.85 18.36 -23.77
CA ILE A 15 12.00 18.69 -22.33
C ILE A 15 10.78 18.28 -21.46
N LEU A 16 9.69 17.78 -22.04
CA LEU A 16 8.45 17.47 -21.32
C LEU A 16 8.16 15.98 -21.11
N ALA A 17 9.17 15.11 -21.23
CA ALA A 17 9.07 13.75 -20.69
C ALA A 17 9.19 13.82 -19.16
N ALA A 18 8.13 14.33 -18.53
CA ALA A 18 7.94 14.36 -17.11
C ALA A 18 8.23 12.96 -16.56
N THR A 19 9.16 12.92 -15.63
CA THR A 19 9.56 11.77 -14.85
C THR A 19 8.32 11.21 -14.16
N ALA A 20 7.70 10.20 -14.77
CA ALA A 20 6.99 9.19 -14.00
C ALA A 20 8.07 8.51 -13.15
N GLN A 21 8.42 9.11 -12.02
CA GLN A 21 9.11 8.42 -10.94
C GLN A 21 8.13 7.34 -10.51
N ALA A 22 8.29 6.17 -11.12
CA ALA A 22 7.86 4.93 -10.52
C ALA A 22 8.62 4.88 -9.19
N TRP A 23 8.00 5.41 -8.12
CA TRP A 23 8.42 5.06 -6.78
C TRP A 23 8.31 3.55 -6.75
N ALA A 24 9.46 2.88 -6.69
CA ALA A 24 9.53 1.46 -6.39
C ALA A 24 9.00 1.34 -4.96
N ALA A 25 7.68 1.25 -4.83
CA ALA A 25 7.03 1.15 -3.55
C ALA A 25 7.54 -0.12 -2.89
N SER A 26 8.26 0.06 -1.79
CA SER A 26 8.73 -1.04 -0.97
C SER A 26 7.59 -1.44 -0.06
N TYR A 27 7.04 -2.63 -0.28
CA TYR A 27 5.97 -3.16 0.53
C TYR A 27 6.49 -4.07 1.64
N GLU A 28 5.85 -4.00 2.80
CA GLU A 28 5.97 -4.97 3.87
C GLU A 28 4.69 -5.78 3.99
N PHE A 29 4.81 -7.05 4.38
CA PHE A 29 3.68 -7.96 4.52
C PHE A 29 3.71 -8.64 5.88
N LEU A 30 2.56 -8.74 6.51
CA LEU A 30 2.39 -9.43 7.80
C LEU A 30 1.07 -10.21 7.80
N ALA A 31 1.12 -11.48 8.17
CA ALA A 31 -0.09 -12.26 8.39
C ALA A 31 -0.87 -11.71 9.60
N ALA A 32 -2.19 -11.73 9.56
CA ALA A 32 -3.00 -11.44 10.73
C ALA A 32 -2.66 -12.44 11.85
N PRO A 33 -2.56 -12.01 13.12
CA PRO A 33 -2.20 -12.91 14.22
C PRO A 33 -3.35 -13.83 14.66
N GLU A 34 -4.60 -13.52 14.28
CA GLU A 34 -5.75 -14.38 14.56
C GLU A 34 -5.61 -15.79 13.95
N THR A 35 -5.91 -16.80 14.76
CA THR A 35 -5.90 -18.21 14.30
C THR A 35 -7.09 -18.47 13.37
N ASP A 36 -6.89 -19.32 12.36
CA ASP A 36 -7.88 -19.66 11.32
C ASP A 36 -8.36 -18.48 10.45
N LEU A 37 -7.67 -17.32 10.53
CA LEU A 37 -7.89 -16.18 9.65
C LEU A 37 -6.83 -16.13 8.53
N ASN A 38 -7.25 -16.38 7.30
CA ASN A 38 -6.39 -16.40 6.11
C ASN A 38 -6.16 -14.99 5.51
N ARG A 39 -5.75 -14.02 6.35
CA ARG A 39 -5.57 -12.61 5.97
C ARG A 39 -4.10 -12.18 6.06
N VAL A 40 -3.63 -11.45 5.06
CA VAL A 40 -2.29 -10.84 5.02
C VAL A 40 -2.44 -9.34 4.81
N TYR A 41 -1.83 -8.55 5.69
CA TYR A 41 -1.74 -7.10 5.55
C TYR A 41 -0.56 -6.72 4.67
N ARG A 42 -0.72 -5.62 3.95
CA ARG A 42 0.28 -4.97 3.12
C ARG A 42 0.44 -3.54 3.61
N LEU A 43 1.69 -3.09 3.69
CA LEU A 43 2.06 -1.73 4.05
C LEU A 43 2.98 -1.16 2.98
N ASP A 44 2.68 0.03 2.47
CA ASP A 44 3.70 0.84 1.78
C ASP A 44 4.63 1.46 2.83
N LYS A 45 5.91 1.04 2.83
CA LYS A 45 6.86 1.46 3.87
C LYS A 45 7.20 2.95 3.84
N ALA A 46 7.04 3.63 2.70
CA ALA A 46 7.39 5.04 2.54
C ALA A 46 6.22 5.96 2.90
N THR A 47 5.00 5.54 2.59
CA THR A 47 3.79 6.36 2.79
C THR A 47 2.98 5.94 4.01
N GLY A 48 3.13 4.72 4.51
CA GLY A 48 2.30 4.20 5.59
C GLY A 48 0.92 3.73 5.13
N GLU A 49 0.64 3.71 3.82
CA GLU A 49 -0.63 3.26 3.29
C GLU A 49 -0.85 1.76 3.53
N MET A 50 -2.03 1.41 4.02
CA MET A 50 -2.42 0.06 4.45
C MET A 50 -3.38 -0.58 3.47
N GLY A 51 -3.14 -1.86 3.17
CA GLY A 51 -4.07 -2.74 2.50
C GLY A 51 -4.06 -4.13 3.13
N ALA A 52 -4.98 -4.98 2.71
CA ALA A 52 -4.98 -6.39 3.11
C ALA A 52 -5.52 -7.24 1.97
N CYS A 53 -5.10 -8.50 1.90
CA CYS A 53 -5.71 -9.49 1.04
C CYS A 53 -6.08 -10.74 1.82
N GLN A 54 -7.11 -11.44 1.35
CA GLN A 54 -7.65 -12.64 1.95
C GLN A 54 -8.01 -13.65 0.86
N TYR A 55 -7.87 -14.94 1.16
CA TYR A 55 -8.39 -15.97 0.29
C TYR A 55 -9.90 -16.18 0.52
N GLY A 56 -10.69 -16.07 -0.55
CA GLY A 56 -12.11 -16.36 -0.56
C GLY A 56 -12.38 -17.71 -1.23
N LEU A 57 -13.05 -18.61 -0.52
CA LEU A 57 -13.55 -19.86 -1.09
C LEU A 57 -14.80 -19.59 -1.95
N SER A 58 -14.87 -20.24 -3.10
CA SER A 58 -16.07 -20.31 -3.92
C SER A 58 -16.25 -21.75 -4.40
N GLU A 59 -17.45 -22.30 -4.23
CA GLU A 59 -17.74 -23.70 -4.49
C GLU A 59 -17.39 -24.08 -5.94
N ASN A 60 -16.80 -25.27 -6.10
CA ASN A 60 -16.40 -25.81 -7.41
C ASN A 60 -15.39 -24.93 -8.19
N THR A 61 -14.63 -24.08 -7.50
CA THR A 61 -13.55 -23.27 -8.10
C THR A 61 -12.27 -23.33 -7.27
N VAL A 62 -11.16 -22.80 -7.80
CA VAL A 62 -9.89 -22.63 -7.07
C VAL A 62 -9.94 -21.52 -6.01
N GLY A 63 -11.06 -20.79 -5.90
CA GLY A 63 -11.24 -19.62 -5.03
C GLY A 63 -10.71 -18.32 -5.64
N VAL A 64 -10.72 -17.25 -4.85
CA VAL A 64 -10.35 -15.88 -5.26
C VAL A 64 -9.44 -15.21 -4.24
N THR A 65 -8.62 -14.26 -4.69
CA THR A 65 -7.89 -13.35 -3.80
C THR A 65 -8.68 -12.06 -3.67
N LEU A 66 -9.22 -11.80 -2.48
CA LEU A 66 -9.97 -10.59 -2.16
C LEU A 66 -9.03 -9.58 -1.53
N CYS A 67 -8.77 -8.46 -2.20
CA CYS A 67 -7.94 -7.38 -1.64
C CYS A 67 -8.80 -6.19 -1.23
N TYR A 68 -8.52 -5.68 -0.04
CA TYR A 68 -9.21 -4.57 0.61
C TYR A 68 -8.36 -3.31 0.49
N PRO A 69 -8.91 -2.23 -0.10
CA PRO A 69 -8.21 -0.96 -0.22
C PRO A 69 -8.11 -0.24 1.15
N PRO A 70 -7.30 0.82 1.24
CA PRO A 70 -7.30 1.71 2.39
C PRO A 70 -8.68 2.31 2.66
N GLY A 71 -9.07 2.36 3.93
CA GLY A 71 -10.27 3.03 4.45
C GLY A 71 -9.90 4.19 5.38
N GLU A 72 -10.78 4.49 6.33
CA GLU A 72 -10.56 5.53 7.34
C GLU A 72 -9.24 5.31 8.10
N GLY A 73 -8.34 6.31 8.07
CA GLY A 73 -7.03 6.23 8.71
C GLY A 73 -6.00 5.28 8.05
N GLY A 74 -6.44 4.43 7.11
CA GLY A 74 -5.61 3.45 6.41
C GLY A 74 -4.83 4.02 5.23
N GLY A 75 -5.23 5.18 4.70
CA GLY A 75 -4.53 5.83 3.59
C GLY A 75 -3.12 6.30 3.93
N ALA A 76 -2.42 6.80 2.90
CA ALA A 76 -1.10 7.42 3.05
C ALA A 76 -1.06 8.47 4.18
N GLN A 77 0.03 8.43 4.93
CA GLN A 77 0.37 9.33 6.04
C GLN A 77 1.48 10.29 5.61
N SER A 78 1.99 11.10 6.56
CA SER A 78 3.23 11.84 6.35
C SER A 78 4.36 10.90 5.96
N GLN A 79 5.21 11.32 5.02
CA GLN A 79 6.34 10.53 4.57
C GLN A 79 7.27 10.18 5.76
N SER A 80 7.43 8.88 6.01
CA SER A 80 8.28 8.37 7.09
C SER A 80 8.80 6.97 6.72
N GLU A 81 9.23 6.20 7.71
CA GLU A 81 9.52 4.79 7.58
C GLU A 81 8.52 4.01 8.43
N TYR A 82 7.74 3.16 7.78
CA TYR A 82 6.69 2.38 8.43
C TYR A 82 7.03 0.90 8.45
N ALA A 83 6.58 0.20 9.49
CA ALA A 83 6.65 -1.25 9.66
C ALA A 83 5.32 -1.82 10.19
N LEU A 84 5.15 -3.14 10.06
CA LEU A 84 4.02 -3.89 10.63
C LEU A 84 4.46 -4.71 11.84
N ILE A 85 3.67 -4.65 12.91
CA ILE A 85 3.88 -5.45 14.12
C ILE A 85 2.57 -6.13 14.52
N ALA A 86 2.62 -7.40 14.90
CA ALA A 86 1.51 -8.11 15.52
C ALA A 86 1.65 -8.09 17.04
N SER A 87 0.55 -7.86 17.77
CA SER A 87 0.55 -7.97 19.24
C SER A 87 0.74 -9.41 19.75
N ARG A 88 0.57 -10.41 18.87
CA ARG A 88 0.51 -11.84 19.18
C ARG A 88 -0.68 -12.23 20.06
N HIS A 89 -1.81 -11.55 19.90
CA HIS A 89 -3.07 -11.93 20.51
C HIS A 89 -3.90 -12.81 19.55
N ASP A 90 -4.20 -14.05 19.94
CA ASP A 90 -4.80 -15.09 19.06
C ASP A 90 -6.18 -14.74 18.48
N ARG A 91 -6.85 -13.73 19.03
CA ARG A 91 -8.16 -13.23 18.56
C ARG A 91 -8.11 -11.82 17.97
N GLU A 92 -6.91 -11.27 17.74
CA GLU A 92 -6.76 -9.97 17.10
C GLU A 92 -6.64 -10.14 15.59
N GLY A 93 -7.68 -9.75 14.84
CA GLY A 93 -7.66 -9.80 13.38
C GLY A 93 -6.85 -8.67 12.72
N GLY A 94 -6.34 -7.71 13.51
CA GLY A 94 -5.61 -6.52 13.07
C GLY A 94 -4.09 -6.63 13.25
N VAL A 95 -3.39 -5.63 12.72
CA VAL A 95 -1.94 -5.44 12.91
C VAL A 95 -1.64 -3.99 13.23
N PHE A 96 -0.55 -3.73 13.94
CA PHE A 96 -0.08 -2.37 14.21
C PHE A 96 0.74 -1.87 13.03
N ARG A 97 0.33 -0.72 12.48
CA ARG A 97 1.18 0.15 11.66
C ARG A 97 2.02 1.00 12.60
N VAL A 98 3.33 0.95 12.44
CA VAL A 98 4.29 1.66 13.30
C VAL A 98 5.11 2.60 12.44
N ASP A 99 5.11 3.89 12.78
CA ASP A 99 6.12 4.81 12.27
C ASP A 99 7.39 4.61 13.12
N VAL A 100 8.40 3.95 12.54
CA VAL A 100 9.62 3.59 13.29
C VAL A 100 10.51 4.80 13.58
N ARG A 101 10.26 5.95 12.95
CA ARG A 101 11.00 7.19 13.23
C ARG A 101 10.41 7.96 14.40
N THR A 102 9.08 7.95 14.55
CA THR A 102 8.39 8.72 15.60
C THR A 102 7.95 7.86 16.78
N GLY A 103 7.86 6.53 16.61
CA GLY A 103 7.33 5.60 17.58
C GLY A 103 5.80 5.63 17.69
N THR A 104 5.10 6.35 16.81
CA THR A 104 3.64 6.36 16.80
C THR A 104 3.08 5.08 16.20
N MET A 105 1.96 4.63 16.76
CA MET A 105 1.32 3.36 16.38
C MET A 105 -0.17 3.56 16.15
N SER A 106 -0.70 2.87 15.14
CA SER A 106 -2.13 2.69 14.91
C SER A 106 -2.41 1.21 14.73
N ILE A 107 -3.46 0.68 15.38
CA ILE A 107 -3.95 -0.65 15.03
C ILE A 107 -4.83 -0.53 13.78
N CYS A 108 -4.59 -1.40 12.80
CA CYS A 108 -5.26 -1.42 11.52
C CYS A 108 -5.92 -2.78 11.29
N TYR A 109 -7.17 -2.77 10.82
CA TYR A 109 -7.95 -3.98 10.58
C TYR A 109 -8.95 -3.81 9.44
N VAL A 110 -9.47 -4.92 8.92
CA VAL A 110 -10.51 -4.87 7.88
C VAL A 110 -11.88 -4.59 8.51
N LEU A 111 -12.52 -3.50 8.08
CA LEU A 111 -13.89 -3.13 8.42
C LEU A 111 -14.63 -2.78 7.13
N ASN A 112 -15.79 -3.41 6.91
CA ASN A 112 -16.65 -3.15 5.74
C ASN A 112 -15.88 -3.16 4.40
N GLN A 113 -15.05 -4.19 4.19
CA GLN A 113 -14.23 -4.38 2.98
C GLN A 113 -13.17 -3.29 2.73
N THR A 114 -12.77 -2.52 3.74
CA THR A 114 -11.64 -1.59 3.68
C THR A 114 -10.71 -1.80 4.87
N VAL A 115 -9.45 -1.39 4.78
CA VAL A 115 -8.53 -1.40 5.91
C VAL A 115 -8.60 -0.07 6.64
N VAL A 116 -9.17 -0.08 7.84
CA VAL A 116 -9.26 1.10 8.71
C VAL A 116 -8.15 1.07 9.76
N CYS A 117 -7.72 2.23 10.24
CA CYS A 117 -6.75 2.37 11.30
C CYS A 117 -7.23 3.36 12.37
N THR A 118 -6.89 3.10 13.63
CA THR A 118 -7.15 4.06 14.72
C THR A 118 -6.32 5.34 14.57
N PRO A 119 -6.73 6.45 15.20
CA PRO A 119 -5.84 7.59 15.40
C PRO A 119 -4.49 7.15 16.00
N PRO A 120 -3.37 7.79 15.61
CA PRO A 120 -2.05 7.43 16.10
C PRO A 120 -1.90 7.72 17.60
N GLY A 121 -1.32 6.77 18.33
CA GLY A 121 -0.97 6.87 19.76
C GLY A 121 0.52 6.58 20.01
N LYS A 122 1.00 6.92 21.22
CA LYS A 122 2.36 6.64 21.71
C LYS A 122 2.32 6.23 23.18
#